data_AF-A0A7Y7NVR3-F1
#
_entry.id   AF-A0A7Y7NVR3-F1
#
_cell.length_a   1.000
_cell.length_b   1.000
_cell.length_c   1.000
_cell.angle_alpha   90.00
_cell.angle_beta   90.00
_cell.angle_gamma   90.00
#
_symmetry.space_group_name_H-M   'P 1'
#
loop_
_entity.id
_entity.type
_entity.pdbx_description
1 polymer ?
#
loop_
_entity_poly.entity_id
_entity_poly.type
_entity_poly.pdbx_seq_one_letter_code
_entity_poly.pdbx_strand_id
1 'polypeptide(L)'
;MKLYMTSPCFDDMGKVLEKLMLPYSKFEGNFDCNILFLNCGTCDNVDSEKLKQFVLNGGILYASDQTATLVNSAFPEYFNFDFKAGRKQTVKAEIVDKQLYDFTGRFIDINFDLMAWEVLKSISKGSVILKSTETGFPLMVEIPHGKGKIFYTCFHNHAQANEKESALLKLLALKLIASSKSLNIKDVCGQMNINPDDYRSLFGQTQKGSITNPTDQPVQKIVEKCPIVFLVDKDSDFNNIEFITKLNVLLSQKSLVGNSELLRFMPNTNDFSNSLTSAVNKIKQLGGVNKNGIIIILSDNNSANNWDTEKLNLMFKETRNKSCDKIWIISKNNSNYKCFNKEGVTIFPSLKDSVKLIIWLNNKLPLLINSFKNEKISISPGGEYENPF
;
A
#
# COMPACT_ATOMS: atom_id res chain seq x y z
N MET A 1 9.70 -20.07 27.32
CA MET A 1 8.84 -20.22 26.14
C MET A 1 9.15 -21.58 25.53
N LYS A 2 8.13 -22.39 25.25
CA LYS A 2 8.26 -23.74 24.73
C LYS A 2 7.75 -23.78 23.29
N LEU A 3 8.59 -24.23 22.37
CA LEU A 3 8.29 -24.28 20.94
C LEU A 3 8.27 -25.74 20.51
N TYR A 4 7.18 -26.16 19.88
CA TYR A 4 7.09 -27.46 19.25
C TYR A 4 7.04 -27.33 17.75
N MET A 5 7.57 -28.34 17.07
CA MET A 5 7.59 -28.38 15.62
C MET A 5 7.36 -29.80 15.13
N THR A 6 6.51 -29.93 14.12
CA THR A 6 6.32 -31.20 13.44
C THR A 6 7.50 -31.53 12.51
N SER A 7 7.65 -32.80 12.19
CA SER A 7 8.67 -33.33 11.29
C SER A 7 8.65 -32.58 9.96
N PRO A 8 9.81 -32.13 9.45
CA PRO A 8 9.90 -31.45 8.17
C PRO A 8 9.59 -32.42 7.02
N CYS A 9 8.98 -31.92 5.95
CA CYS A 9 8.80 -32.66 4.71
C CYS A 9 9.21 -31.80 3.51
N PHE A 10 8.39 -30.81 3.15
CA PHE A 10 8.72 -29.87 2.07
C PHE A 10 9.37 -28.58 2.56
N ASP A 11 9.12 -28.24 3.83
CA ASP A 11 9.77 -27.13 4.49
C ASP A 11 10.31 -27.50 5.88
N ASP A 12 11.14 -26.62 6.42
CA ASP A 12 11.83 -26.85 7.69
C ASP A 12 11.98 -25.53 8.46
N MET A 13 10.96 -25.19 9.24
CA MET A 13 11.03 -24.06 10.18
C MET A 13 12.10 -24.25 11.26
N GLY A 14 12.58 -25.47 11.49
CA GLY A 14 13.58 -25.79 12.50
C GLY A 14 14.89 -25.10 12.18
N LYS A 15 15.29 -25.15 10.91
CA LYS A 15 16.46 -24.42 10.38
C LYS A 15 16.34 -22.91 10.54
N VAL A 16 15.13 -22.36 10.48
CA VAL A 16 14.90 -20.92 10.71
C VAL A 16 15.09 -20.59 12.20
N LEU A 17 14.53 -21.42 13.09
CA LEU A 17 14.66 -21.27 14.54
C LEU A 17 16.11 -21.47 15.02
N GLU A 18 16.83 -22.44 14.46
CA GLU A 18 18.27 -22.67 14.73
C GLU A 18 19.12 -21.46 14.38
N LYS A 19 18.88 -20.83 13.22
CA LYS A 19 19.55 -19.59 12.81
C LYS A 19 19.25 -18.41 13.72
N LEU A 20 18.13 -18.46 14.46
CA LEU A 20 17.74 -17.49 15.48
C LEU A 20 18.19 -17.91 16.90
N MET A 21 18.91 -19.03 17.02
CA MET A 21 19.32 -19.63 18.30
C MET A 21 18.13 -19.89 19.23
N LEU A 22 16.98 -20.26 18.66
CA LEU A 22 15.76 -20.58 19.39
C LEU A 22 15.62 -22.08 19.57
N PRO A 23 15.67 -22.59 20.81
CA PRO A 23 15.48 -24.01 21.06
C PRO A 23 14.02 -24.39 20.79
N TYR A 24 13.83 -25.53 20.16
CA TYR A 24 12.53 -26.16 19.95
C TYR A 24 12.62 -27.66 20.25
N SER A 25 11.48 -28.30 20.41
CA SER A 25 11.37 -29.76 20.53
C SER A 25 10.50 -30.31 19.42
N LYS A 26 10.73 -31.57 19.06
CA LYS A 26 9.85 -32.28 18.13
C LYS A 26 8.45 -32.39 18.74
N PHE A 27 7.43 -32.26 17.90
CA PHE A 27 6.05 -32.55 18.28
C PHE A 27 5.87 -34.07 18.41
N GLU A 28 5.39 -34.50 19.58
CA GLU A 28 5.16 -35.92 19.91
C GLU A 28 3.67 -36.18 20.25
N GLY A 29 2.76 -35.36 19.71
CA GLY A 29 1.31 -35.49 19.96
C GLY A 29 0.79 -34.72 21.18
N ASN A 30 1.65 -34.01 21.91
CA ASN A 30 1.28 -33.16 23.04
C ASN A 30 1.26 -31.67 22.64
N PHE A 31 0.34 -30.91 23.22
CA PHE A 31 0.13 -29.48 22.96
C PHE A 31 0.60 -28.58 24.12
N ASP A 32 1.48 -29.09 25.00
CA ASP A 32 2.05 -28.36 26.13
C ASP A 32 3.20 -27.41 25.70
N CYS A 33 2.94 -26.59 24.69
CA CYS A 33 3.87 -25.58 24.19
C CYS A 33 3.21 -24.19 24.16
N ASN A 34 3.98 -23.15 23.87
CA ASN A 34 3.45 -21.81 23.62
C ASN A 34 3.17 -21.59 22.12
N ILE A 35 4.03 -22.16 21.27
CA ILE A 35 3.93 -22.04 19.82
C ILE A 35 4.14 -23.42 19.21
N LEU A 36 3.22 -23.82 18.33
CA LEU A 36 3.32 -25.02 17.51
C LEU A 36 3.56 -24.63 16.06
N PHE A 37 4.63 -25.14 15.46
CA PHE A 37 4.95 -25.00 14.04
C PHE A 37 4.58 -26.30 13.30
N LEU A 38 3.62 -26.19 12.39
CA LEU A 38 3.28 -27.26 11.45
C LEU A 38 4.06 -27.03 10.16
N ASN A 39 5.06 -27.88 9.92
CA ASN A 39 5.78 -27.89 8.66
C ASN A 39 4.88 -28.44 7.54
N CYS A 40 5.07 -27.93 6.33
CA CYS A 40 4.38 -28.32 5.12
C CYS A 40 4.61 -29.80 4.80
N GLY A 41 3.52 -30.52 4.55
CA GLY A 41 3.53 -31.95 4.24
C GLY A 41 3.93 -32.82 5.42
N THR A 42 3.88 -32.30 6.65
CA THR A 42 4.23 -33.08 7.84
C THR A 42 3.47 -34.40 7.92
N CYS A 43 4.18 -35.46 8.30
CA CYS A 43 3.63 -36.81 8.48
C CYS A 43 3.21 -37.10 9.92
N ASP A 44 3.41 -36.16 10.86
CA ASP A 44 2.98 -36.35 12.24
C ASP A 44 1.46 -36.34 12.34
N ASN A 45 0.93 -37.20 13.20
CA ASN A 45 -0.50 -37.26 13.47
C ASN A 45 -0.93 -36.11 14.40
N VAL A 46 -1.39 -35.00 13.82
CA VAL A 46 -1.90 -33.85 14.55
C VAL A 46 -3.43 -33.92 14.59
N ASP A 47 -3.99 -34.17 15.77
CA ASP A 47 -5.43 -34.18 16.01
C ASP A 47 -6.01 -32.77 15.86
N SER A 48 -6.96 -32.58 14.94
CA SER A 48 -7.53 -31.27 14.60
C SER A 48 -8.35 -30.65 15.74
N GLU A 49 -9.03 -31.47 16.55
CA GLU A 49 -9.80 -30.96 17.69
C GLU A 49 -8.86 -30.52 18.81
N LYS A 50 -7.82 -31.30 19.12
CA LYS A 50 -6.80 -30.88 20.09
C LYS A 50 -6.05 -29.63 19.61
N LEU A 51 -5.76 -29.52 18.32
CA LEU A 51 -5.16 -28.33 17.72
C LEU A 51 -6.06 -27.09 17.90
N LYS A 52 -7.36 -27.25 17.68
CA LYS A 52 -8.35 -26.19 17.93
C LYS A 52 -8.34 -25.77 19.40
N GLN A 53 -8.40 -26.73 20.33
CA GLN A 53 -8.36 -26.47 21.77
C GLN A 53 -7.06 -25.79 22.21
N PHE A 54 -5.92 -26.18 21.63
CA PHE A 54 -4.63 -25.54 21.88
C PHE A 54 -4.67 -24.04 21.58
N VAL A 55 -5.15 -23.66 20.39
CA VAL A 55 -5.26 -22.25 20.00
C VAL A 55 -6.31 -21.53 20.85
N LEU A 56 -7.48 -22.15 21.07
CA LEU A 56 -8.54 -21.59 21.92
C LEU A 56 -8.01 -21.18 23.31
N ASN A 57 -7.12 -22.00 23.88
CA ASN A 57 -6.53 -21.82 25.21
C ASN A 57 -5.30 -20.89 25.26
N GLY A 58 -4.93 -20.25 24.15
CA GLY A 58 -3.82 -19.27 24.13
C GLY A 58 -2.59 -19.73 23.38
N GLY A 59 -2.60 -20.93 22.81
CA GLY A 59 -1.56 -21.41 21.92
C GLY A 59 -1.46 -20.56 20.63
N ILE A 60 -0.25 -20.42 20.11
CA ILE A 60 -0.03 -19.83 18.79
C ILE A 60 0.31 -20.95 17.81
N LEU A 61 -0.41 -20.98 16.70
CA LEU A 61 -0.20 -21.92 15.62
C LEU A 61 0.48 -21.22 14.45
N TYR A 62 1.57 -21.79 13.96
CA TYR A 62 2.09 -21.56 12.61
C TYR A 62 1.78 -22.76 11.74
N ALA A 63 1.28 -22.53 10.53
CA ALA A 63 0.99 -23.57 9.56
C ALA A 63 1.37 -23.11 8.15
N SER A 64 2.05 -23.96 7.39
CA SER A 64 2.44 -23.65 6.01
C SER A 64 1.78 -24.58 5.00
N ASP A 65 1.33 -23.98 3.92
CA ASP A 65 0.95 -24.59 2.66
C ASP A 65 0.08 -25.86 2.77
N GLN A 66 0.61 -27.06 2.50
CA GLN A 66 -0.16 -28.32 2.52
C GLN A 66 -0.77 -28.68 3.88
N THR A 67 -0.43 -27.95 4.95
CA THR A 67 -1.17 -28.03 6.22
C THR A 67 -2.58 -27.43 6.13
N ALA A 68 -2.97 -26.82 4.99
CA ALA A 68 -4.28 -26.24 4.73
C ALA A 68 -5.43 -27.19 5.06
N THR A 69 -5.35 -28.48 4.68
CA THR A 69 -6.41 -29.46 4.99
C THR A 69 -6.59 -29.63 6.49
N LEU A 70 -5.49 -29.74 7.25
CA LEU A 70 -5.53 -29.86 8.71
C LEU A 70 -6.05 -28.58 9.37
N VAL A 71 -5.57 -27.41 8.93
CA VAL A 71 -6.04 -26.11 9.42
C VAL A 71 -7.52 -25.90 9.12
N ASN A 72 -7.97 -26.22 7.92
CA ASN A 72 -9.39 -26.13 7.52
C ASN A 72 -10.26 -27.14 8.29
N SER A 73 -9.72 -28.30 8.65
CA SER A 73 -10.43 -29.28 9.49
C SER A 73 -10.60 -28.78 10.93
N ALA A 74 -9.59 -28.10 11.49
CA ALA A 74 -9.66 -27.54 12.84
C ALA A 74 -10.48 -26.23 12.90
N PHE A 75 -10.45 -25.43 11.83
CA PHE A 75 -11.03 -24.08 11.78
C PHE A 75 -11.79 -23.81 10.47
N PRO A 76 -12.83 -24.61 10.16
CA PRO A 76 -13.53 -24.55 8.88
C PRO A 76 -14.22 -23.21 8.62
N GLU A 77 -14.47 -22.41 9.67
CA GLU A 77 -15.15 -21.13 9.56
C GLU A 77 -14.25 -19.97 9.08
N TYR A 78 -12.92 -20.10 9.15
CA TYR A 78 -12.00 -18.97 8.91
C TYR A 78 -11.40 -18.91 7.52
N PHE A 79 -11.18 -20.06 6.89
CA PHE A 79 -10.39 -20.15 5.67
C PHE A 79 -11.25 -20.58 4.49
N ASN A 80 -11.02 -19.95 3.35
CA ASN A 80 -11.62 -20.32 2.08
C ASN A 80 -10.50 -20.65 1.08
N PHE A 81 -10.09 -21.92 1.08
CA PHE A 81 -9.10 -22.45 0.17
C PHE A 81 -9.74 -22.82 -1.18
N ASP A 82 -9.04 -22.63 -2.29
CA ASP A 82 -9.49 -23.10 -3.60
C ASP A 82 -9.29 -24.62 -3.76
N PHE A 83 -8.39 -25.22 -2.97
CA PHE A 83 -7.90 -26.61 -3.09
C PHE A 83 -7.48 -26.99 -4.51
N LYS A 84 -7.24 -25.99 -5.36
CA LYS A 84 -6.65 -26.14 -6.67
C LYS A 84 -5.15 -25.94 -6.50
N ALA A 85 -4.42 -26.92 -7.00
CA ALA A 85 -2.97 -26.89 -7.02
C ALA A 85 -2.45 -25.60 -7.68
N GLY A 86 -1.78 -24.77 -6.89
CA GLY A 86 -1.02 -23.63 -7.38
C GLY A 86 0.07 -24.08 -8.35
N ARG A 87 0.41 -23.23 -9.31
CA ARG A 87 1.52 -23.48 -10.25
C ARG A 87 2.81 -22.88 -9.72
N LYS A 88 3.94 -23.47 -10.13
CA LYS A 88 5.27 -22.89 -9.93
C LYS A 88 5.32 -21.49 -10.55
N GLN A 89 5.75 -20.50 -9.78
CA GLN A 89 5.83 -19.10 -10.20
C GLN A 89 6.56 -18.23 -9.16
N THR A 90 6.91 -17.01 -9.55
CA THR A 90 7.30 -15.97 -8.60
C THR A 90 6.16 -14.98 -8.48
N VAL A 91 5.62 -14.81 -7.27
CA VAL A 91 4.54 -13.87 -6.98
C VAL A 91 5.10 -12.63 -6.33
N LYS A 92 4.83 -11.47 -6.93
CA LYS A 92 5.06 -10.20 -6.26
C LYS A 92 4.01 -10.01 -5.16
N ALA A 93 4.46 -9.93 -3.91
CA ALA A 93 3.63 -9.78 -2.74
C ALA A 93 3.68 -8.35 -2.18
N GLU A 94 2.52 -7.81 -1.81
CA GLU A 94 2.42 -6.62 -0.96
C GLU A 94 2.42 -7.02 0.51
N ILE A 95 3.30 -6.40 1.29
CA ILE A 95 3.39 -6.55 2.74
C ILE A 95 2.46 -5.51 3.37
N VAL A 96 1.35 -6.00 3.91
CA VAL A 96 0.25 -5.19 4.48
C VAL A 96 0.47 -4.96 5.98
N ASP A 97 1.15 -5.88 6.65
CA ASP A 97 1.48 -5.76 8.07
C ASP A 97 2.53 -4.68 8.31
N LYS A 98 2.16 -3.66 9.10
CA LYS A 98 3.03 -2.52 9.39
C LYS A 98 4.32 -2.91 10.10
N GLN A 99 4.27 -3.89 11.01
CA GLN A 99 5.46 -4.28 11.75
C GLN A 99 6.49 -4.90 10.81
N LEU A 100 6.07 -5.80 9.91
CA LEU A 100 6.97 -6.35 8.90
C LEU A 100 7.44 -5.27 7.90
N TYR A 101 6.52 -4.42 7.43
CA TYR A 101 6.83 -3.33 6.51
C TYR A 101 8.02 -2.46 6.97
N ASP A 102 8.11 -2.17 8.27
CA ASP A 102 9.19 -1.37 8.87
C ASP A 102 10.58 -2.03 8.79
N PHE A 103 10.65 -3.30 8.40
CA PHE A 103 11.89 -4.04 8.14
C PHE A 103 12.06 -4.39 6.66
N THR A 104 10.99 -4.82 6.00
CA THR A 104 11.04 -5.46 4.67
C THR A 104 10.69 -4.53 3.52
N GLY A 105 9.95 -3.47 3.80
CA GLY A 105 9.40 -2.56 2.81
C GLY A 105 8.05 -3.02 2.32
N ARG A 106 7.58 -2.40 1.23
CA ARG A 106 6.21 -2.61 0.75
C ARG A 106 6.04 -3.90 -0.02
N PHE A 107 7.07 -4.33 -0.75
CA PHE A 107 6.96 -5.42 -1.71
C PHE A 107 8.11 -6.40 -1.54
N ILE A 108 7.80 -7.67 -1.76
CA ILE A 108 8.77 -8.77 -1.83
C ILE A 108 8.32 -9.73 -2.92
N ASP A 109 9.28 -10.32 -3.64
CA ASP A 109 8.99 -11.42 -4.55
C ASP A 109 9.08 -12.74 -3.76
N ILE A 110 8.01 -13.53 -3.82
CA ILE A 110 7.91 -14.85 -3.18
C ILE A 110 7.99 -15.91 -4.28
N ASN A 111 8.98 -16.78 -4.18
CA ASN A 111 9.18 -17.87 -5.11
C ASN A 111 8.41 -19.13 -4.67
N PHE A 112 7.39 -19.49 -5.43
CA PHE A 112 6.70 -20.77 -5.35
C PHE A 112 7.40 -21.73 -6.29
N ASP A 113 8.42 -22.42 -5.80
CA ASP A 113 9.28 -23.30 -6.59
C ASP A 113 8.69 -24.68 -6.88
N LEU A 114 7.75 -25.11 -6.05
CA LEU A 114 6.96 -26.34 -6.18
C LEU A 114 5.57 -26.06 -6.77
N MET A 115 5.04 -27.07 -7.45
CA MET A 115 3.63 -27.11 -7.84
C MET A 115 2.76 -27.55 -6.65
N ALA A 116 1.46 -27.37 -6.77
CA ALA A 116 0.46 -27.84 -5.81
C ALA A 116 0.53 -27.18 -4.42
N TRP A 117 1.00 -25.94 -4.37
CA TRP A 117 0.79 -25.09 -3.21
C TRP A 117 -0.70 -24.70 -3.08
N GLU A 118 -1.15 -24.47 -1.86
CA GLU A 118 -2.54 -24.27 -1.47
C GLU A 118 -2.95 -22.81 -1.57
N VAL A 119 -3.89 -22.54 -2.49
CA VAL A 119 -4.37 -21.18 -2.76
C VAL A 119 -5.42 -20.77 -1.73
N LEU A 120 -5.10 -19.80 -0.88
CA LEU A 120 -6.07 -19.15 0.02
C LEU A 120 -6.75 -17.98 -0.69
N LYS A 121 -8.06 -18.10 -0.99
CA LYS A 121 -8.80 -17.04 -1.69
C LYS A 121 -9.18 -15.89 -0.77
N SER A 122 -9.60 -16.22 0.45
CA SER A 122 -10.09 -15.24 1.42
C SER A 122 -10.10 -15.81 2.83
N ILE A 123 -10.21 -14.92 3.80
CA ILE A 123 -10.43 -15.22 5.21
C ILE A 123 -11.70 -14.52 5.68
N SER A 124 -12.45 -15.15 6.58
CA SER A 124 -13.68 -14.55 7.15
C SER A 124 -13.40 -13.66 8.36
N LYS A 125 -12.21 -13.78 8.97
CA LYS A 125 -11.78 -13.09 10.20
C LYS A 125 -10.27 -12.84 10.16
N GLY A 126 -9.78 -11.88 10.94
CA GLY A 126 -8.36 -11.67 11.16
C GLY A 126 -7.76 -10.62 10.24
N SER A 127 -6.48 -10.76 9.91
CA SER A 127 -5.73 -9.77 9.13
C SER A 127 -4.86 -10.45 8.10
N VAL A 128 -4.82 -9.86 6.90
CA VAL A 128 -3.90 -10.26 5.84
C VAL A 128 -2.55 -9.60 6.12
N ILE A 129 -1.49 -10.39 6.15
CA ILE A 129 -0.12 -9.93 6.40
C ILE A 129 0.60 -9.72 5.06
N LEU A 130 0.46 -10.69 4.14
CA LEU A 130 0.95 -10.61 2.76
C LEU A 130 -0.18 -10.97 1.80
N LYS A 131 -0.23 -10.29 0.65
CA LYS A 131 -1.15 -10.64 -0.45
C LYS A 131 -0.46 -10.50 -1.80
N SER A 132 -0.93 -11.27 -2.80
CA SER A 132 -0.49 -11.11 -4.17
C SER A 132 -0.90 -9.73 -4.70
N THR A 133 0.01 -9.04 -5.39
CA THR A 133 -0.33 -7.77 -6.06
C THR A 133 -1.18 -7.99 -7.31
N GLU A 134 -1.11 -9.18 -7.90
CA GLU A 134 -1.83 -9.52 -9.13
C GLU A 134 -3.28 -9.93 -8.83
N THR A 135 -3.47 -10.90 -7.93
CA THR A 135 -4.80 -11.45 -7.64
C THR A 135 -5.47 -10.80 -6.44
N GLY A 136 -4.70 -10.11 -5.59
CA GLY A 136 -5.18 -9.62 -4.29
C GLY A 136 -5.38 -10.72 -3.23
N PHE A 137 -5.16 -11.99 -3.58
CA PHE A 137 -5.38 -13.11 -2.67
C PHE A 137 -4.37 -13.11 -1.52
N PRO A 138 -4.80 -13.49 -0.30
CA PRO A 138 -3.89 -13.65 0.82
C PRO A 138 -2.81 -14.69 0.54
N LEU A 139 -1.56 -14.34 0.83
CA LEU A 139 -0.42 -15.26 0.84
C LEU A 139 0.02 -15.58 2.27
N MET A 140 -0.30 -14.70 3.21
CA MET A 140 -0.09 -14.92 4.62
C MET A 140 -1.16 -14.19 5.43
N VAL A 141 -1.66 -14.84 6.48
CA VAL A 141 -2.73 -14.31 7.33
C VAL A 141 -2.45 -14.57 8.82
N GLU A 142 -3.06 -13.74 9.67
CA GLU A 142 -3.14 -13.90 11.12
C GLU A 142 -4.62 -13.92 11.54
N ILE A 143 -5.06 -14.99 12.18
CA ILE A 143 -6.45 -15.21 12.59
C ILE A 143 -6.50 -15.35 14.12
N PRO A 144 -7.22 -14.47 14.84
CA PRO A 144 -7.44 -14.65 16.26
C PRO A 144 -8.52 -15.71 16.53
N HIS A 145 -8.22 -16.67 17.41
CA HIS A 145 -9.18 -17.69 17.85
C HIS A 145 -9.03 -17.94 19.36
N GLY A 146 -10.11 -17.67 20.11
CA GLY A 146 -10.04 -17.72 21.57
C GLY A 146 -9.02 -16.75 22.14
N LYS A 147 -8.13 -17.26 22.99
CA LYS A 147 -6.99 -16.52 23.55
C LYS A 147 -5.73 -16.59 22.68
N GLY A 148 -5.74 -17.44 21.65
CA GLY A 148 -4.59 -17.69 20.79
C GLY A 148 -4.74 -17.11 19.39
N LYS A 149 -3.81 -17.50 18.52
CA LYS A 149 -3.73 -17.00 17.15
C LYS A 149 -3.24 -18.08 16.19
N ILE A 150 -3.67 -17.98 14.94
CA ILE A 150 -3.27 -18.84 13.83
C ILE A 150 -2.56 -17.98 12.80
N PHE A 151 -1.35 -18.37 12.44
CA PHE A 151 -0.59 -17.82 11.32
C PHE A 151 -0.55 -18.88 10.23
N TYR A 152 -1.02 -18.53 9.04
CA TYR A 152 -0.98 -19.42 7.88
C TYR A 152 -0.25 -18.75 6.72
N THR A 153 0.63 -19.49 6.04
CA THR A 153 1.33 -19.07 4.80
C THR A 153 0.99 -20.01 3.66
N CYS A 154 0.81 -19.49 2.44
CA CYS A 154 0.62 -20.30 1.24
C CYS A 154 1.93 -20.82 0.64
N PHE A 155 3.08 -20.35 1.11
CA PHE A 155 4.39 -20.69 0.55
C PHE A 155 5.18 -21.60 1.48
N HIS A 156 6.04 -22.43 0.89
CA HIS A 156 6.98 -23.29 1.59
C HIS A 156 8.21 -22.50 2.06
N ASN A 157 8.76 -22.90 3.20
CA ASN A 157 10.08 -22.46 3.63
C ASN A 157 11.13 -23.38 3.01
N HIS A 158 11.41 -23.13 1.72
CA HIS A 158 12.30 -23.97 0.95
C HIS A 158 13.76 -23.88 1.43
N ALA A 159 14.50 -24.98 1.24
CA ALA A 159 15.90 -25.08 1.66
C ALA A 159 16.83 -24.06 0.98
N GLN A 160 16.40 -23.44 -0.13
CA GLN A 160 17.18 -22.51 -0.95
C GLN A 160 16.61 -21.08 -0.96
N ALA A 161 15.89 -20.69 0.09
CA ALA A 161 15.34 -19.33 0.21
C ALA A 161 16.42 -18.29 -0.07
N ASN A 162 16.11 -17.33 -0.95
CA ASN A 162 17.01 -16.21 -1.18
C ASN A 162 17.16 -15.39 0.11
N GLU A 163 18.15 -14.50 0.18
CA GLU A 163 18.45 -13.76 1.41
C GLU A 163 17.25 -12.98 1.96
N LYS A 164 16.41 -12.41 1.09
CA LYS A 164 15.22 -11.65 1.47
C LYS A 164 14.10 -12.56 1.98
N GLU A 165 13.87 -13.69 1.32
CA GLU A 165 12.89 -14.69 1.80
C GLU A 165 13.33 -15.25 3.15
N SER A 166 14.59 -15.65 3.28
CA SER A 166 15.19 -16.10 4.55
C SER A 166 15.04 -15.05 5.66
N ALA A 167 15.25 -13.77 5.34
CA ALA A 167 15.01 -12.66 6.26
C ALA A 167 13.53 -12.51 6.64
N LEU A 168 12.61 -12.62 5.69
CA LEU A 168 11.17 -12.60 5.94
C LEU A 168 10.75 -13.72 6.88
N LEU A 169 11.26 -14.94 6.69
CA LEU A 169 10.95 -16.09 7.55
C LEU A 169 11.45 -15.91 8.99
N LYS A 170 12.65 -15.34 9.16
CA LYS A 170 13.16 -14.98 10.48
C LYS A 170 12.30 -13.92 11.15
N LEU A 171 11.94 -12.85 10.43
CA LEU A 171 11.04 -11.81 10.93
C LEU A 171 9.66 -12.38 11.28
N LEU A 172 9.19 -13.38 10.53
CA LEU A 172 7.97 -14.07 10.82
C LEU A 172 8.06 -14.86 12.13
N ALA A 173 9.10 -15.68 12.32
CA ALA A 173 9.33 -16.37 13.58
C ALA A 173 9.38 -15.38 14.77
N LEU A 174 10.04 -14.24 14.60
CA LEU A 174 10.08 -13.16 15.60
C LEU A 174 8.69 -12.55 15.85
N LYS A 175 7.86 -12.37 14.83
CA LYS A 175 6.47 -11.89 14.96
C LYS A 175 5.60 -12.85 15.78
N LEU A 176 5.78 -14.16 15.62
CA LEU A 176 5.07 -15.17 16.40
C LEU A 176 5.47 -15.11 17.88
N ILE A 177 6.77 -14.96 18.16
CA ILE A 177 7.30 -14.79 19.52
C ILE A 177 6.84 -13.48 20.13
N ALA A 178 6.82 -12.40 19.36
CA ALA A 178 6.30 -11.11 19.79
C ALA A 178 4.82 -11.24 20.17
N SER A 179 4.04 -11.95 19.35
CA SER A 179 2.63 -12.23 19.63
C SER A 179 2.43 -13.06 20.90
N SER A 180 3.29 -14.05 21.17
CA SER A 180 3.19 -14.88 22.39
C SER A 180 3.46 -14.09 23.68
N LYS A 181 4.22 -13.01 23.58
CA LYS A 181 4.59 -12.12 24.69
C LYS A 181 3.82 -10.80 24.72
N SER A 182 2.89 -10.58 23.79
CA SER A 182 2.23 -9.27 23.58
C SER A 182 3.22 -8.10 23.35
N LEU A 183 4.29 -8.36 22.62
CA LEU A 183 5.33 -7.40 22.23
C LEU A 183 5.27 -7.10 20.73
N ASN A 184 6.04 -6.12 20.27
CA ASN A 184 6.32 -5.92 18.84
C ASN A 184 7.64 -6.60 18.42
N ILE A 185 7.88 -6.74 17.11
CA ILE A 185 9.10 -7.39 16.58
C ILE A 185 10.38 -6.70 17.08
N LYS A 186 10.41 -5.37 17.15
CA LYS A 186 11.58 -4.59 17.58
C LYS A 186 11.94 -4.88 19.04
N ASP A 187 10.95 -5.02 19.92
CA ASP A 187 11.18 -5.36 21.33
C ASP A 187 11.78 -6.77 21.46
N VAL A 188 11.27 -7.74 20.70
CA VAL A 188 11.82 -9.11 20.68
C VAL A 188 13.24 -9.12 20.14
N CYS A 189 13.53 -8.38 19.06
CA CYS A 189 14.89 -8.22 18.56
C CYS A 189 15.83 -7.70 19.65
N GLY A 190 15.42 -6.67 20.39
CA GLY A 190 16.18 -6.13 21.51
C GLY A 190 16.44 -7.16 22.62
N GLN A 191 15.42 -7.94 23.01
CA GLN A 191 15.56 -9.01 24.01
C GLN A 191 16.49 -10.15 23.55
N MET A 192 16.56 -10.40 22.24
CA MET A 192 17.37 -11.45 21.65
C MET A 192 18.75 -10.99 21.17
N ASN A 193 19.11 -9.72 21.41
CA ASN A 193 20.33 -9.10 20.89
C ASN A 193 20.47 -9.24 19.36
N ILE A 194 19.34 -9.15 18.65
CA ILE A 194 19.28 -9.16 17.19
C ILE A 194 19.22 -7.72 16.72
N ASN A 195 20.14 -7.32 15.84
CA ASN A 195 20.12 -5.98 15.28
C ASN A 195 19.00 -5.85 14.22
N PRO A 196 17.96 -5.02 14.44
CA PRO A 196 16.87 -4.86 13.48
C PRO A 196 17.32 -4.28 12.13
N ASP A 197 18.44 -3.55 12.10
CA ASP A 197 18.94 -2.93 10.87
C ASP A 197 19.57 -3.92 9.90
N ASP A 198 20.02 -5.09 10.39
CA ASP A 198 20.53 -6.15 9.53
C ASP A 198 19.46 -6.58 8.52
N TYR A 199 18.20 -6.72 8.97
CA TYR A 199 17.08 -7.02 8.08
C TYR A 199 16.79 -5.87 7.12
N ARG A 200 16.72 -4.62 7.60
CA ARG A 200 16.43 -3.45 6.75
C ARG A 200 17.40 -3.32 5.59
N SER A 201 18.68 -3.55 5.85
CA SER A 201 19.73 -3.48 4.84
C SER A 201 19.51 -4.47 3.69
N LEU A 202 19.05 -5.70 3.99
CA LEU A 202 18.75 -6.72 2.99
C LEU A 202 17.61 -6.31 2.05
N PHE A 203 16.71 -5.44 2.50
CA PHE A 203 15.61 -4.92 1.70
C PHE A 203 15.90 -3.55 1.08
N GLY A 204 17.15 -3.07 1.16
CA GLY A 204 17.54 -1.75 0.63
C GLY A 204 16.90 -0.60 1.40
N GLN A 205 16.40 -0.84 2.62
CA GLN A 205 15.99 0.23 3.51
C GLN A 205 17.22 0.75 4.25
N THR A 206 17.76 1.87 3.78
CA THR A 206 18.66 2.66 4.62
C THR A 206 17.84 3.35 5.70
N GLN A 207 18.36 3.40 6.93
CA GLN A 207 17.74 4.23 7.97
C GLN A 207 17.54 5.63 7.38
N LYS A 208 16.28 6.10 7.30
CA LYS A 208 16.05 7.55 7.26
C LYS A 208 16.74 8.07 8.51
N GLY A 209 17.85 8.78 8.31
CA GLY A 209 18.82 9.12 9.35
C GLY A 209 18.13 9.41 10.67
N SER A 210 18.57 8.71 11.70
CA SER A 210 18.20 8.97 13.10
C SER A 210 18.27 10.48 13.33
N ILE A 211 17.11 11.15 13.34
CA ILE A 211 16.98 12.47 13.93
C ILE A 211 17.14 12.21 15.43
N THR A 212 18.39 12.20 15.87
CA THR A 212 18.70 12.41 17.27
C THR A 212 18.33 13.85 17.58
N ASN A 213 17.39 14.06 18.51
CA ASN A 213 17.46 15.19 19.44
C ASN A 213 16.45 15.06 20.59
N PRO A 214 16.73 15.76 21.71
CA PRO A 214 16.39 15.35 23.06
C PRO A 214 15.04 15.90 23.54
N THR A 215 14.57 15.32 24.63
CA THR A 215 13.35 15.64 25.41
C THR A 215 12.01 15.27 24.75
N ASP A 216 11.44 14.19 25.27
CA ASP A 216 10.10 13.70 25.00
C ASP A 216 9.03 14.74 25.37
N GLN A 217 8.47 15.38 24.34
CA GLN A 217 7.07 15.76 24.33
C GLN A 217 6.41 15.19 23.07
N PRO A 218 5.12 14.81 23.14
CA PRO A 218 4.43 14.15 22.04
C PRO A 218 4.27 15.14 20.87
N VAL A 219 5.16 15.08 19.88
CA VAL A 219 5.00 15.83 18.64
C VAL A 219 3.87 15.18 17.84
N GLN A 220 2.70 15.81 17.86
CA GLN A 220 1.69 15.58 16.82
C GLN A 220 2.36 15.82 15.47
N LYS A 221 2.44 14.77 14.65
CA LYS A 221 2.94 14.87 13.28
C LYS A 221 1.97 15.75 12.49
N ILE A 222 2.27 17.03 12.39
CA ILE A 222 1.54 17.98 11.54
C ILE A 222 1.75 17.49 10.11
N VAL A 223 0.71 16.89 9.52
CA VAL A 223 0.68 16.66 8.08
C VAL A 223 0.65 18.04 7.44
N GLU A 224 1.79 18.47 6.90
CA GLU A 224 1.86 19.75 6.20
C GLU A 224 0.94 19.71 4.99
N LYS A 225 -0.13 20.49 5.08
CA LYS A 225 -1.16 20.57 4.06
C LYS A 225 -0.64 21.42 2.88
N CYS A 226 -0.73 20.89 1.66
CA CYS A 226 -0.33 21.57 0.43
C CYS A 226 -1.40 22.60 0.02
N PRO A 227 -1.04 23.87 -0.27
CA PRO A 227 -1.99 24.84 -0.80
C PRO A 227 -2.33 24.55 -2.26
N ILE A 228 -3.61 24.68 -2.62
CA ILE A 228 -4.08 24.51 -4.00
C ILE A 228 -4.74 25.79 -4.48
N VAL A 229 -4.36 26.24 -5.68
CA VAL A 229 -5.05 27.33 -6.36
C VAL A 229 -5.69 26.82 -7.63
N PHE A 230 -6.98 27.06 -7.77
CA PHE A 230 -7.74 26.77 -8.98
C PHE A 230 -7.77 28.02 -9.85
N LEU A 231 -7.30 27.90 -11.09
CA LEU A 231 -7.49 28.91 -12.12
C LEU A 231 -8.60 28.42 -13.03
N VAL A 232 -9.74 29.08 -12.99
CA VAL A 232 -10.90 28.68 -13.78
C VAL A 232 -11.20 29.77 -14.80
N ASP A 233 -11.31 29.35 -16.06
CA ASP A 233 -11.78 30.21 -17.13
C ASP A 233 -13.20 30.70 -16.79
N LYS A 234 -13.40 32.02 -16.76
CA LYS A 234 -14.68 32.65 -16.40
C LYS A 234 -15.83 32.16 -17.28
N ASP A 235 -15.54 31.80 -18.52
CA ASP A 235 -16.56 31.41 -19.49
C ASP A 235 -16.72 29.88 -19.57
N SER A 236 -16.05 29.14 -18.67
CA SER A 236 -16.18 27.68 -18.59
C SER A 236 -17.39 27.21 -17.78
N ASP A 237 -17.91 26.04 -18.16
CA ASP A 237 -18.87 25.24 -17.38
C ASP A 237 -18.32 24.91 -15.97
N PHE A 238 -17.00 24.99 -15.77
CA PHE A 238 -16.33 24.81 -14.48
C PHE A 238 -16.46 26.00 -13.54
N ASN A 239 -16.97 27.15 -14.00
CA ASN A 239 -17.14 28.36 -13.18
C ASN A 239 -18.28 28.24 -12.14
N ASN A 240 -18.92 27.08 -12.07
CA ASN A 240 -19.88 26.76 -11.02
C ASN A 240 -19.17 26.66 -9.66
N ILE A 241 -19.45 27.62 -8.76
CA ILE A 241 -18.90 27.67 -7.39
C ILE A 241 -19.14 26.35 -6.65
N GLU A 242 -20.29 25.71 -6.86
CA GLU A 242 -20.65 24.45 -6.23
C GLU A 242 -19.70 23.31 -6.61
N PHE A 243 -19.26 23.27 -7.88
CA PHE A 243 -18.29 22.28 -8.36
C PHE A 243 -16.96 22.42 -7.62
N ILE A 244 -16.48 23.66 -7.48
CA ILE A 244 -15.18 23.98 -6.86
C ILE A 244 -15.23 23.72 -5.36
N THR A 245 -16.32 24.10 -4.69
CA THR A 245 -16.53 23.79 -3.27
C THR A 245 -16.54 22.29 -3.03
N LYS A 246 -17.24 21.51 -3.88
CA LYS A 246 -17.28 20.04 -3.75
C LYS A 246 -15.92 19.40 -4.00
N LEU A 247 -15.18 19.89 -5.00
CA LEU A 247 -13.83 19.41 -5.29
C LEU A 247 -12.88 19.68 -4.10
N ASN A 248 -12.97 20.86 -3.49
CA ASN A 248 -12.20 21.21 -2.29
C ASN A 248 -12.52 20.33 -1.08
N VAL A 249 -13.81 20.05 -0.83
CA VAL A 249 -14.24 19.13 0.25
C VAL A 249 -13.64 17.74 0.01
N LEU A 250 -13.71 17.24 -1.22
CA LEU A 250 -13.22 15.91 -1.59
C LEU A 250 -11.70 15.78 -1.44
N LEU A 251 -10.95 16.81 -1.87
CA LEU A 251 -9.51 16.86 -1.71
C LEU A 251 -9.08 16.99 -0.23
N SER A 252 -9.88 17.70 0.57
CA SER A 252 -9.66 17.85 2.01
C SER A 252 -9.92 16.55 2.78
N GLN A 253 -10.97 15.79 2.44
CA GLN A 253 -11.30 14.50 3.05
C GLN A 253 -10.22 13.44 2.85
N LYS A 254 -9.42 13.55 1.78
CA LYS A 254 -8.29 12.66 1.52
C LYS A 254 -7.00 13.11 2.21
N SER A 255 -7.06 14.15 3.04
CA SER A 255 -5.91 14.75 3.74
C SER A 255 -4.81 15.24 2.79
N LEU A 256 -5.16 15.53 1.54
CA LEU A 256 -4.19 15.89 0.50
C LEU A 256 -3.89 17.40 0.46
N VAL A 257 -4.80 18.22 1.01
CA VAL A 257 -4.85 19.66 0.71
C VAL A 257 -5.16 20.47 1.97
N GLY A 258 -4.62 21.69 1.99
CA GLY A 258 -4.92 22.70 3.02
C GLY A 258 -5.84 23.77 2.53
N ASN A 259 -5.43 25.01 2.77
CA ASN A 259 -6.14 26.17 2.25
C ASN A 259 -6.16 26.10 0.73
N SER A 260 -7.35 26.24 0.16
CA SER A 260 -7.57 26.27 -1.27
C SER A 260 -8.21 27.60 -1.65
N GLU A 261 -7.85 28.11 -2.83
CA GLU A 261 -8.39 29.36 -3.32
C GLU A 261 -8.73 29.28 -4.80
N LEU A 262 -9.78 29.99 -5.18
CA LEU A 262 -10.26 30.08 -6.54
C LEU A 262 -9.92 31.44 -7.11
N LEU A 263 -9.14 31.44 -8.20
CA LEU A 263 -8.88 32.60 -9.03
C LEU A 263 -9.56 32.41 -10.38
N ARG A 264 -10.29 33.43 -10.83
CA ARG A 264 -11.01 33.41 -12.11
C ARG A 264 -10.28 34.27 -13.13
N PHE A 265 -10.11 33.79 -14.35
CA PHE A 265 -9.42 34.52 -15.41
C PHE A 265 -10.22 34.55 -16.72
N MET A 266 -9.96 35.52 -17.60
CA MET A 266 -10.54 35.55 -18.95
C MET A 266 -9.53 35.01 -19.98
N PRO A 267 -9.95 34.13 -20.91
CA PRO A 267 -9.03 33.34 -21.73
C PRO A 267 -8.37 34.10 -22.89
N ASN A 268 -8.85 35.30 -23.24
CA ASN A 268 -8.52 35.93 -24.53
C ASN A 268 -7.54 37.13 -24.48
N THR A 269 -6.67 37.28 -23.47
CA THR A 269 -5.64 38.37 -23.46
C THR A 269 -4.40 38.04 -22.59
N ASN A 270 -3.42 38.97 -22.56
CA ASN A 270 -2.29 39.08 -21.60
C ASN A 270 -2.68 38.85 -20.12
N ASP A 271 -3.97 38.84 -19.80
CA ASP A 271 -4.55 38.64 -18.48
C ASP A 271 -4.32 37.23 -17.91
N PHE A 272 -4.06 36.23 -18.76
CA PHE A 272 -3.75 34.88 -18.28
C PHE A 272 -2.37 34.77 -17.60
N SER A 273 -1.33 35.42 -18.14
CA SER A 273 0.00 35.45 -17.49
C SER A 273 -0.06 36.20 -16.15
N ASN A 274 -0.86 37.27 -16.07
CA ASN A 274 -1.13 37.99 -14.83
C ASN A 274 -1.88 37.11 -13.82
N SER A 275 -2.88 36.36 -14.27
CA SER A 275 -3.65 35.42 -13.43
C SER A 275 -2.79 34.27 -12.91
N LEU A 276 -1.89 33.74 -13.75
CA LEU A 276 -0.94 32.71 -13.34
C LEU A 276 0.09 33.26 -12.33
N THR A 277 0.61 34.47 -12.58
CA THR A 277 1.49 35.15 -11.62
C THR A 277 0.78 35.41 -10.30
N SER A 278 -0.50 35.80 -10.34
CA SER A 278 -1.34 35.97 -9.15
C SER A 278 -1.53 34.65 -8.40
N ALA A 279 -1.82 33.55 -9.10
CA ALA A 279 -1.94 32.21 -8.51
C ALA A 279 -0.66 31.74 -7.82
N VAL A 280 0.50 31.93 -8.47
CA VAL A 280 1.81 31.59 -7.90
C VAL A 280 2.10 32.44 -6.66
N ASN A 281 1.86 33.75 -6.73
CA ASN A 281 2.02 34.64 -5.58
C ASN A 281 1.07 34.23 -4.44
N LYS A 282 -0.14 33.76 -4.77
CA LYS A 282 -1.09 33.31 -3.77
C LYS A 282 -0.68 32.00 -3.11
N ILE A 283 -0.13 31.05 -3.87
CA ILE A 283 0.51 29.85 -3.30
C ILE A 283 1.62 30.22 -2.31
N LYS A 284 2.46 31.21 -2.66
CA LYS A 284 3.52 31.70 -1.77
C LYS A 284 2.95 32.34 -0.50
N GLN A 285 1.83 33.05 -0.60
CA GLN A 285 1.13 33.61 0.57
C GLN A 285 0.50 32.52 1.44
N LEU A 286 -0.14 31.52 0.83
CA LEU A 286 -0.84 30.43 1.54
C LEU A 286 0.12 29.40 2.15
N GLY A 287 1.27 29.18 1.52
CA GLY A 287 2.27 28.20 1.93
C GLY A 287 3.48 28.77 2.68
N GLY A 288 3.77 30.06 2.56
CA GLY A 288 5.09 30.61 2.87
C GLY A 288 6.10 30.33 1.75
N VAL A 289 7.23 31.05 1.75
CA VAL A 289 8.18 31.18 0.61
C VAL A 289 8.76 29.84 0.12
N ASN A 290 8.67 28.77 0.91
CA ASN A 290 9.31 27.47 0.66
C ASN A 290 8.35 26.28 0.51
N LYS A 291 7.04 26.47 0.28
CA LYS A 291 6.10 25.34 0.15
C LYS A 291 5.68 25.06 -1.28
N ASN A 292 5.73 23.77 -1.62
CA ASN A 292 5.22 23.23 -2.87
C ASN A 292 3.70 23.35 -2.90
N GLY A 293 3.17 24.22 -3.76
CA GLY A 293 1.73 24.29 -4.04
C GLY A 293 1.37 23.59 -5.35
N ILE A 294 0.06 23.44 -5.59
CA ILE A 294 -0.47 22.89 -6.84
C ILE A 294 -1.36 23.94 -7.49
N ILE A 295 -1.12 24.22 -8.77
CA ILE A 295 -2.02 25.03 -9.60
C ILE A 295 -2.80 24.09 -10.51
N ILE A 296 -4.13 24.18 -10.46
CA ILE A 296 -5.03 23.44 -11.35
C ILE A 296 -5.74 24.44 -12.25
N ILE A 297 -5.52 24.33 -13.55
CA ILE A 297 -6.12 25.21 -14.56
C ILE A 297 -7.25 24.44 -15.24
N LEU A 298 -8.48 24.96 -15.14
CA LEU A 298 -9.68 24.42 -15.76
C LEU A 298 -10.13 25.38 -16.86
N SER A 299 -10.21 24.88 -18.10
CA SER A 299 -10.54 25.69 -19.27
C SER A 299 -11.42 24.93 -20.26
N ASP A 300 -12.38 25.65 -20.83
CA ASP A 300 -13.30 25.11 -21.82
C ASP A 300 -12.79 25.31 -23.25
N ASN A 301 -13.47 24.61 -24.15
CA ASN A 301 -12.93 24.13 -25.41
C ASN A 301 -12.44 25.21 -26.39
N ASN A 302 -13.08 26.39 -26.41
CA ASN A 302 -12.75 27.44 -27.37
C ASN A 302 -11.49 28.23 -26.98
N SER A 303 -11.15 28.22 -25.70
CA SER A 303 -10.03 28.96 -25.11
C SER A 303 -8.70 28.23 -25.28
N ALA A 304 -8.71 26.93 -24.98
CA ALA A 304 -7.51 26.11 -24.88
C ALA A 304 -6.94 25.69 -26.25
N ASN A 305 -7.77 25.62 -27.30
CA ASN A 305 -7.29 25.32 -28.66
C ASN A 305 -6.39 26.43 -29.23
N ASN A 306 -6.42 27.65 -28.65
CA ASN A 306 -5.52 28.75 -28.99
C ASN A 306 -4.24 28.79 -28.14
N TRP A 307 -4.06 27.82 -27.23
CA TRP A 307 -2.83 27.66 -26.47
C TRP A 307 -1.90 26.77 -27.28
N ASP A 308 -1.12 27.39 -28.17
CA ASP A 308 -0.07 26.67 -28.85
C ASP A 308 0.96 26.11 -27.85
N THR A 309 1.71 25.10 -28.30
CA THR A 309 2.74 24.43 -27.53
C THR A 309 3.82 25.40 -27.03
N GLU A 310 4.06 26.51 -27.73
CA GLU A 310 5.06 27.52 -27.38
C GLU A 310 4.62 28.33 -26.14
N LYS A 311 3.35 28.74 -26.08
CA LYS A 311 2.75 29.39 -24.91
C LYS A 311 2.73 28.47 -23.69
N LEU A 312 2.35 27.20 -23.86
CA LEU A 312 2.38 26.21 -22.77
C LEU A 312 3.81 26.00 -22.25
N ASN A 313 4.79 25.90 -23.15
CA ASN A 313 6.19 25.78 -22.77
C ASN A 313 6.72 27.02 -22.05
N LEU A 314 6.33 28.22 -22.49
CA LEU A 314 6.66 29.47 -21.81
C LEU A 314 6.05 29.50 -20.41
N MET A 315 4.80 29.07 -20.24
CA MET A 315 4.15 28.95 -18.92
C MET A 315 4.90 28.00 -17.98
N PHE A 316 5.25 26.81 -18.47
CA PHE A 316 6.03 25.85 -17.68
C PHE A 316 7.41 26.42 -17.32
N LYS A 317 8.02 27.23 -18.19
CA LYS A 317 9.31 27.89 -17.93
C LYS A 317 9.19 29.01 -16.89
N GLU A 318 8.16 29.84 -16.94
CA GLU A 318 7.94 30.93 -15.97
C GLU A 318 7.62 30.41 -14.57
N THR A 319 6.95 29.27 -14.47
CA THR A 319 6.54 28.66 -13.20
C THR A 319 7.65 27.83 -12.55
N ARG A 320 8.54 27.22 -13.35
CA ARG A 320 9.81 26.62 -12.89
C ARG A 320 10.65 27.59 -12.05
N ASN A 321 10.67 28.86 -12.44
CA ASN A 321 11.47 29.88 -11.76
C ASN A 321 10.82 30.43 -10.48
N LYS A 322 9.58 30.02 -10.14
CA LYS A 322 8.77 30.68 -9.10
C LYS A 322 8.18 29.74 -8.03
N SER A 323 8.80 28.59 -7.75
CA SER A 323 8.50 27.73 -6.57
C SER A 323 7.20 26.89 -6.64
N CYS A 324 6.71 26.56 -7.83
CA CYS A 324 5.56 25.67 -8.00
C CYS A 324 5.98 24.37 -8.71
N ASP A 325 5.98 23.26 -7.99
CA ASP A 325 6.48 21.98 -8.51
C ASP A 325 5.54 21.31 -9.50
N LYS A 326 4.23 21.65 -9.47
CA LYS A 326 3.20 20.94 -10.24
C LYS A 326 2.12 21.87 -10.77
N ILE A 327 1.98 21.88 -12.09
CA ILE A 327 0.87 22.53 -12.78
C ILE A 327 0.12 21.47 -13.55
N TRP A 328 -1.20 21.48 -13.37
CA TRP A 328 -2.12 20.59 -14.04
C TRP A 328 -3.05 21.43 -14.89
N ILE A 329 -3.02 21.21 -16.20
CA ILE A 329 -3.96 21.84 -17.11
C ILE A 329 -4.94 20.78 -17.57
N ILE A 330 -6.22 21.04 -17.33
CA ILE A 330 -7.31 20.17 -17.73
C ILE A 330 -8.19 20.96 -18.68
N SER A 331 -8.21 20.52 -19.93
CA SER A 331 -9.08 21.09 -20.96
C SER A 331 -10.00 20.01 -21.53
N LYS A 332 -11.28 20.37 -21.71
CA LYS A 332 -12.32 19.53 -22.29
C LYS A 332 -12.45 19.86 -23.78
N ASN A 333 -12.13 18.90 -24.67
CA ASN A 333 -12.27 19.05 -26.12
C ASN A 333 -13.12 17.97 -26.80
N ASN A 334 -14.35 18.33 -27.23
CA ASN A 334 -15.21 17.52 -28.10
C ASN A 334 -15.16 16.02 -27.75
N SER A 335 -15.35 15.71 -26.46
CA SER A 335 -15.34 14.36 -25.83
C SER A 335 -13.98 13.80 -25.38
N ASN A 336 -12.88 14.50 -25.63
CA ASN A 336 -11.53 14.13 -25.17
C ASN A 336 -11.02 15.10 -24.10
N TYR A 337 -10.25 14.59 -23.14
CA TYR A 337 -9.56 15.41 -22.15
C TYR A 337 -8.07 15.40 -22.46
N LYS A 338 -7.43 16.58 -22.37
CA LYS A 338 -5.97 16.69 -22.46
C LYS A 338 -5.44 17.09 -21.10
N CYS A 339 -4.48 16.32 -20.60
CA CYS A 339 -3.71 16.65 -19.41
C CYS A 339 -2.30 17.03 -19.85
N PHE A 340 -1.86 18.20 -19.43
CA PHE A 340 -0.49 18.66 -19.65
C PHE A 340 0.25 18.62 -18.33
N ASN A 341 1.40 17.95 -18.31
CA ASN A 341 2.30 17.96 -17.16
C ASN A 341 3.74 18.28 -17.63
N LYS A 342 4.68 18.29 -16.69
CA LYS A 342 6.10 18.56 -16.96
C LYS A 342 6.78 17.52 -17.88
N GLU A 343 6.18 16.35 -18.06
CA GLU A 343 6.71 15.19 -18.80
C GLU A 343 6.12 15.09 -20.22
N GLY A 344 5.04 15.81 -20.52
CA GLY A 344 4.48 15.88 -21.87
C GLY A 344 2.97 16.11 -21.91
N VAL A 345 2.40 15.89 -23.10
CA VAL A 345 0.95 15.91 -23.33
C VAL A 345 0.42 14.48 -23.26
N THR A 346 -0.49 14.21 -22.34
CA THR A 346 -1.25 12.96 -22.34
C THR A 346 -2.64 13.24 -22.94
N ILE A 347 -2.91 12.65 -24.10
CA ILE A 347 -4.21 12.70 -24.77
C ILE A 347 -4.98 11.44 -24.39
N PHE A 348 -6.19 11.61 -23.85
CA PHE A 348 -7.08 10.47 -23.54
C PHE A 348 -8.14 10.34 -24.63
N PRO A 349 -7.99 9.42 -25.60
CA PRO A 349 -9.01 9.17 -26.60
C PRO A 349 -10.19 8.44 -25.97
N SER A 350 -11.40 8.96 -26.15
CA SER A 350 -12.65 8.23 -25.85
C SER A 350 -12.74 7.73 -24.39
N LEU A 351 -12.79 8.65 -23.44
CA LEU A 351 -13.37 8.32 -22.14
C LEU A 351 -14.90 8.22 -22.34
N LYS A 352 -15.53 7.15 -21.81
CA LYS A 352 -17.01 7.04 -21.81
C LYS A 352 -17.60 8.37 -21.33
N ASP A 353 -18.71 8.82 -21.91
CA ASP A 353 -19.41 10.11 -21.69
C ASP A 353 -19.61 10.51 -20.20
N SER A 354 -19.37 9.57 -19.29
CA SER A 354 -19.37 9.71 -17.85
C SER A 354 -18.13 10.42 -17.27
N VAL A 355 -16.90 10.20 -17.75
CA VAL A 355 -15.70 10.74 -17.07
C VAL A 355 -15.56 12.23 -17.32
N LYS A 356 -15.66 13.02 -16.25
CA LYS A 356 -15.63 14.50 -16.27
C LYS A 356 -14.30 15.11 -15.83
N LEU A 357 -13.50 14.40 -15.02
CA LEU A 357 -12.22 14.90 -14.55
C LEU A 357 -11.24 13.76 -14.22
N ILE A 358 -9.97 13.93 -14.59
CA ILE A 358 -8.88 13.03 -14.21
C ILE A 358 -7.85 13.82 -13.42
N ILE A 359 -7.56 13.39 -12.20
CA ILE A 359 -6.54 14.01 -11.34
C ILE A 359 -5.47 12.98 -11.03
N TRP A 360 -4.24 13.23 -11.43
CA TRP A 360 -3.09 12.42 -11.04
C TRP A 360 -2.43 13.01 -9.80
N LEU A 361 -2.09 12.14 -8.85
CA LEU A 361 -1.47 12.53 -7.60
C LEU A 361 -0.20 11.69 -7.39
N ASN A 362 0.97 12.34 -7.47
CA ASN A 362 2.26 11.78 -7.04
C ASN A 362 2.53 10.33 -7.49
N ASN A 363 2.65 10.08 -8.79
CA ASN A 363 2.99 8.77 -9.39
C ASN A 363 2.06 7.62 -8.96
N LYS A 364 0.82 7.92 -8.57
CA LYS A 364 -0.24 6.94 -8.28
C LYS A 364 -1.30 6.95 -9.36
N LEU A 365 -2.11 5.89 -9.37
CA LEU A 365 -3.27 5.72 -10.26
C LEU A 365 -4.13 7.01 -10.33
N PRO A 366 -4.57 7.42 -11.55
CA PRO A 366 -5.46 8.55 -11.72
C PRO A 366 -6.72 8.41 -10.88
N LEU A 367 -7.13 9.50 -10.24
CA LEU A 367 -8.47 9.64 -9.71
C LEU A 367 -9.42 9.98 -10.88
N LEU A 368 -10.36 9.09 -11.19
CA LEU A 368 -11.38 9.33 -12.21
C LEU A 368 -12.67 9.82 -11.54
N ILE A 369 -13.17 10.98 -11.98
CA ILE A 369 -14.46 11.52 -11.56
C ILE A 369 -15.45 11.25 -12.68
N ASN A 370 -16.39 10.33 -12.45
CA ASN A 370 -17.19 9.66 -13.47
C ASN A 370 -18.60 10.21 -13.68
N SER A 371 -19.09 11.16 -12.89
CA SER A 371 -20.31 11.89 -13.24
C SER A 371 -20.53 13.06 -12.30
N PHE A 372 -21.26 14.05 -12.80
CA PHE A 372 -21.97 15.05 -11.99
C PHE A 372 -23.36 15.17 -12.59
N LYS A 373 -24.32 14.44 -12.02
CA LYS A 373 -25.77 14.65 -12.17
C LYS A 373 -26.40 14.37 -10.80
N ASN A 374 -27.32 15.24 -10.38
CA ASN A 374 -28.11 15.09 -9.15
C ASN A 374 -27.27 14.81 -7.89
N GLU A 375 -26.41 15.77 -7.53
CA GLU A 375 -25.79 15.87 -6.20
C GLU A 375 -24.79 14.78 -5.78
N LYS A 376 -24.54 13.73 -6.57
CA LYS A 376 -23.57 12.67 -6.24
C LYS A 376 -22.33 12.72 -7.11
N ILE A 377 -21.17 12.68 -6.46
CA ILE A 377 -19.85 12.50 -7.09
C ILE A 377 -19.51 11.02 -7.03
N SER A 378 -19.45 10.36 -8.18
CA SER A 378 -18.93 8.99 -8.28
C SER A 378 -17.45 9.04 -8.66
N ILE A 379 -16.62 8.44 -7.81
CA ILE A 379 -15.19 8.27 -8.04
C ILE A 379 -14.96 6.78 -8.31
N SER A 380 -14.21 6.45 -9.35
CA SER A 380 -13.63 5.12 -9.49
C SER A 380 -12.11 5.20 -9.46
N PRO A 381 -11.43 4.13 -9.00
CA PRO A 381 -10.06 3.91 -9.41
C PRO A 381 -9.99 3.93 -10.93
N GLY A 382 -8.96 4.56 -11.50
CA GLY A 382 -8.66 4.34 -12.91
C GLY A 382 -8.44 2.85 -13.16
N GLY A 383 -9.10 2.29 -14.16
CA GLY A 383 -8.65 1.01 -14.73
C GLY A 383 -7.24 1.18 -15.29
N GLU A 384 -6.52 0.07 -15.46
CA GLU A 384 -5.21 0.11 -16.11
C GLU A 384 -5.37 0.62 -17.54
N TYR A 385 -4.87 1.81 -17.79
CA TYR A 385 -4.61 2.32 -19.13
C TYR A 385 -3.10 2.29 -19.30
N GLU A 386 -2.65 1.70 -20.40
CA GLU A 386 -1.23 1.70 -20.74
C GLU A 386 -0.71 3.14 -20.72
N ASN A 387 0.33 3.37 -19.94
CA ASN A 387 1.13 4.57 -20.02
C ASN A 387 1.77 4.60 -21.42
N PRO A 388 1.49 5.59 -22.29
CA PRO A 388 2.10 5.63 -23.62
C PRO A 388 3.55 6.18 -23.58
N PHE A 389 4.24 6.00 -22.45
CA PHE A 389 5.65 6.34 -22.24
C PHE A 389 6.42 5.10 -21.78
#